data_AF-A0A1B9A040-F1
#
_entry.id   AF-A0A1B9A040-F1
#
_cell.length_a   1.000
_cell.length_b   1.000
_cell.length_c   1.000
_cell.angle_alpha   90.00
_cell.angle_beta   90.00
_cell.angle_gamma   90.00
#
_symmetry.space_group_name_H-M   'P 1'
#
loop_
_entity.id
_entity.type
_entity.pdbx_description
1 polymer ?
#
loop_
_entity_poly.entity_id
_entity_poly.type
_entity_poly.pdbx_seq_one_letter_code
_entity_poly.pdbx_strand_id
1 'polypeptide(L)'
;MKNFIKYDFYVQLFFLITGCLVTIIKGWDGWILFYFIVGIPQLISSLVRIFLKIKISPLFLIYGITILPVWISLVILITIGIDNEVTAIPTYIAMAAFFYSPFMALLYALESHNLYQSLK
;
A
#
# COMPACT_ATOMS: atom_id res chain seq x y z
N MET A 1 15.35 -7.42 -14.75
CA MET A 1 13.90 -7.20 -14.52
C MET A 1 13.18 -8.43 -13.97
N LYS A 2 13.31 -9.63 -14.58
CA LYS A 2 12.61 -10.86 -14.13
C LYS A 2 12.87 -11.21 -12.65
N ASN A 3 14.12 -11.11 -12.18
CA ASN A 3 14.46 -11.37 -10.78
C ASN A 3 13.82 -10.35 -9.82
N PHE A 4 13.86 -9.06 -10.16
CA PHE A 4 13.19 -8.02 -9.37
C PHE A 4 11.69 -8.30 -9.21
N ILE A 5 11.00 -8.58 -10.32
CA ILE A 5 9.55 -8.85 -10.30
C ILE A 5 9.22 -10.09 -9.47
N LYS A 6 10.05 -11.13 -9.54
CA LYS A 6 9.93 -12.32 -8.69
C LYS A 6 10.06 -11.95 -7.21
N TYR A 7 11.14 -11.29 -6.82
CA TYR A 7 11.38 -10.93 -5.42
C TYR A 7 10.32 -9.98 -4.88
N ASP A 8 9.96 -8.98 -5.68
CA ASP A 8 8.94 -8.00 -5.34
C ASP A 8 7.59 -8.68 -5.06
N PHE A 9 7.13 -9.62 -5.91
CA PHE A 9 5.92 -10.40 -5.62
C PHE A 9 5.97 -11.10 -4.26
N TYR A 10 7.05 -11.81 -3.94
CA TYR A 10 7.17 -12.50 -2.65
C TYR A 10 7.22 -11.53 -1.47
N VAL A 11 7.88 -10.39 -1.63
CA VAL A 11 7.90 -9.31 -0.63
C VAL A 11 6.49 -8.77 -0.40
N GLN A 12 5.73 -8.47 -1.46
CA GLN A 12 4.36 -8.00 -1.33
C GLN A 12 3.46 -9.01 -0.63
N LEU A 13 3.59 -10.30 -0.98
CA LEU A 13 2.82 -11.37 -0.36
C LEU A 13 3.17 -11.52 1.13
N PHE A 14 4.46 -11.50 1.47
CA PHE A 14 4.93 -11.59 2.85
C PHE A 14 4.37 -10.46 3.72
N PHE A 15 4.47 -9.22 3.25
CA PHE A 15 3.95 -8.08 4.00
C PHE A 15 2.43 -8.08 4.09
N LEU A 16 1.72 -8.50 3.04
CA LEU A 16 0.26 -8.64 3.08
C LEU A 16 -0.18 -9.67 4.13
N ILE A 17 0.44 -10.86 4.15
CA ILE A 17 0.15 -11.89 5.16
C ILE A 17 0.46 -11.36 6.56
N THR A 18 1.62 -10.72 6.74
CA THR A 18 2.03 -10.15 8.03
C THR A 18 1.05 -9.07 8.50
N GLY A 19 0.62 -8.19 7.59
CA GLY A 19 -0.40 -7.17 7.87
C GLY A 19 -1.71 -7.79 8.34
N CYS A 20 -2.22 -8.80 7.64
CA CYS A 20 -3.43 -9.52 8.03
C CYS A 20 -3.30 -10.22 9.39
N LEU A 21 -2.14 -10.81 9.69
CA LEU A 21 -1.91 -11.43 11.00
C LEU A 21 -1.92 -10.38 12.12
N VAL A 22 -1.30 -9.22 11.88
CA VAL A 22 -1.26 -8.13 12.86
C VAL A 22 -2.66 -7.54 13.11
N THR A 23 -3.49 -7.40 12.07
CA THR A 23 -4.89 -6.94 12.24
C THR A 23 -5.71 -7.93 13.07
N ILE A 24 -5.53 -9.24 12.85
CA ILE A 24 -6.23 -10.28 13.62
C ILE A 24 -5.80 -10.25 15.09
N ILE A 25 -4.50 -10.12 15.38
CA ILE A 25 -3.96 -10.19 16.75
C ILE A 25 -4.28 -8.92 17.56
N LYS A 26 -4.22 -7.74 16.93
CA LYS A 26 -4.35 -6.44 17.62
C LYS A 26 -5.72 -5.78 17.46
N GLY A 27 -6.63 -6.35 16.67
CA GLY A 27 -7.95 -5.76 16.43
C GLY A 27 -7.86 -4.39 15.75
N TRP A 28 -8.55 -3.39 16.30
CA TRP A 28 -8.61 -2.03 15.73
C TRP A 28 -7.25 -1.35 15.57
N ASP A 29 -6.36 -1.46 16.57
CA ASP A 29 -5.00 -0.90 16.49
C ASP A 29 -4.15 -1.61 15.42
N GLY A 30 -4.47 -2.88 15.15
CA GLY A 30 -3.82 -3.66 14.10
C GLY A 30 -4.09 -3.11 12.71
N TRP A 31 -5.24 -2.47 12.48
CA TRP A 31 -5.54 -1.83 11.19
C TRP A 31 -4.67 -0.62 10.93
N ILE A 32 -4.37 0.20 11.94
CA ILE A 32 -3.41 1.30 11.77
C ILE A 32 -2.05 0.73 11.36
N LEU A 33 -1.59 -0.33 12.02
CA LEU A 33 -0.33 -0.99 11.71
C LEU A 33 -0.33 -1.63 10.31
N PHE A 34 -1.47 -2.11 9.82
CA PHE A 34 -1.60 -2.64 8.47
C PHE A 34 -1.18 -1.61 7.41
N TYR A 35 -1.57 -0.34 7.57
CA TYR A 35 -1.17 0.73 6.64
C TYR A 35 0.35 0.88 6.56
N PHE A 36 1.05 0.74 7.68
CA PHE A 36 2.52 0.82 7.71
C PHE A 36 3.16 -0.45 7.16
N ILE A 37 2.72 -1.62 7.63
CA ILE A 37 3.31 -2.92 7.28
C ILE A 37 3.10 -3.26 5.81
N VAL A 38 1.91 -3.00 5.26
CA VAL A 38 1.56 -3.34 3.87
C VAL A 38 1.74 -2.15 2.94
N GLY A 39 1.39 -0.95 3.40
CA GLY A 39 1.42 0.24 2.55
C GLY A 39 2.82 0.73 2.21
N ILE A 40 3.80 0.70 3.14
CA ILE A 40 5.19 1.13 2.81
C ILE A 40 5.77 0.23 1.71
N PRO A 41 5.78 -1.10 1.85
CA PRO A 41 6.36 -1.97 0.84
C PRO A 41 5.66 -1.87 -0.52
N GLN A 42 4.34 -1.67 -0.54
CA GLN A 42 3.57 -1.49 -1.77
C GLN A 42 3.87 -0.13 -2.43
N LEU A 43 4.03 0.94 -1.65
CA LEU A 43 4.44 2.25 -2.17
C LEU A 43 5.87 2.22 -2.72
N ILE A 44 6.83 1.60 -2.01
CA ILE A 44 8.21 1.49 -2.51
C ILE A 44 8.24 0.69 -3.81
N SER A 45 7.54 -0.44 -3.86
CA SER A 45 7.40 -1.26 -5.06
C SER A 45 6.79 -0.48 -6.22
N SER A 46 5.77 0.34 -5.94
CA SER A 46 5.09 1.13 -6.96
C SER A 46 6.02 2.15 -7.60
N LEU A 47 6.77 2.88 -6.76
CA LEU A 47 7.79 3.84 -7.19
C LEU A 47 8.90 3.16 -8.01
N VAL A 48 9.46 2.06 -7.50
CA VAL A 48 10.56 1.36 -8.20
C VAL A 48 10.12 0.88 -9.59
N ARG A 49 8.91 0.35 -9.72
CA ARG A 49 8.38 -0.13 -11.01
C ARG A 49 8.17 1.01 -12.02
N ILE A 50 7.77 2.20 -11.56
CA ILE A 50 7.69 3.40 -12.40
C ILE A 50 9.07 3.75 -12.95
N PHE A 51 10.11 3.78 -12.10
CA PHE A 51 11.48 4.07 -12.53
C PHE A 51 12.07 3.02 -13.47
N LEU A 52 11.73 1.75 -13.26
CA LEU A 52 12.20 0.63 -14.08
C LEU A 52 11.44 0.48 -15.42
N LYS A 53 10.44 1.33 -15.71
CA LYS A 53 9.62 1.28 -16.95
C LYS A 53 9.03 -0.11 -17.22
N ILE A 54 8.70 -0.86 -16.16
CA ILE A 54 8.04 -2.15 -16.28
C ILE A 54 6.64 -1.92 -16.85
N LYS A 55 6.10 -2.86 -17.65
CA LYS A 55 4.72 -2.74 -18.15
C LYS A 55 3.76 -2.75 -16.95
N ILE A 56 3.11 -1.61 -16.73
CA ILE A 56 2.23 -1.36 -15.59
C ILE A 56 0.78 -1.46 -16.07
N SER A 57 -0.10 -2.14 -15.32
CA SER A 57 -1.53 -2.08 -15.67
C SER A 57 -2.18 -0.80 -15.12
N PRO A 58 -3.35 -0.42 -15.64
CA PRO A 58 -4.13 0.69 -15.09
C PRO A 58 -4.45 0.53 -13.59
N LEU A 59 -4.70 -0.69 -13.10
CA LEU A 59 -5.04 -0.94 -11.69
C LEU A 59 -3.89 -0.58 -10.76
N PHE A 60 -2.67 -0.98 -11.12
CA PHE A 60 -1.47 -0.60 -10.39
C PHE A 60 -1.23 0.91 -10.40
N LEU A 61 -1.48 1.57 -11.52
CA LEU A 61 -1.30 3.02 -11.61
C LEU A 61 -2.32 3.74 -10.71
N ILE A 62 -3.58 3.30 -10.72
CA ILE A 62 -4.62 3.79 -9.81
C ILE A 62 -4.20 3.55 -8.36
N TYR A 63 -3.70 2.35 -8.03
CA TYR A 63 -3.21 2.02 -6.70
C TYR A 63 -2.08 2.96 -6.27
N GLY A 64 -1.05 3.14 -7.11
CA GLY A 64 0.10 4.01 -6.80
C GLY A 64 -0.32 5.46 -6.55
N ILE A 65 -1.28 5.97 -7.33
CA ILE A 65 -1.82 7.32 -7.17
C ILE A 65 -2.67 7.45 -5.90
N THR A 66 -3.43 6.42 -5.51
CA THR A 66 -4.29 6.50 -4.32
C THR A 66 -3.52 6.26 -3.02
N ILE A 67 -2.47 5.43 -3.00
CA ILE A 67 -1.70 5.18 -1.77
C ILE A 67 -0.83 6.38 -1.36
N LEU A 68 -0.33 7.16 -2.32
CA LEU A 68 0.56 8.29 -2.06
C LEU A 68 -0.09 9.40 -1.20
N PRO A 69 -1.31 9.91 -1.50
CA PRO A 69 -1.98 10.89 -0.66
C PRO A 69 -2.38 10.32 0.71
N VAL A 70 -2.64 9.01 0.81
CA VAL A 70 -2.88 8.36 2.10
C VAL A 70 -1.65 8.42 2.99
N TRP A 71 -0.48 8.10 2.44
CA TRP A 71 0.78 8.18 3.16
C TRP A 71 1.11 9.60 3.61
N ILE A 72 0.99 10.57 2.71
CA ILE A 72 1.19 11.98 3.05
C ILE A 72 0.24 12.38 4.20
N SER A 73 -1.02 11.97 4.12
CA SER A 73 -2.01 12.27 5.16
C SER A 73 -1.66 11.65 6.50
N LEU A 74 -1.26 10.37 6.53
CA LEU A 74 -0.84 9.70 7.77
C LEU A 74 0.38 10.36 8.41
N VAL A 75 1.38 10.76 7.61
CA VAL A 75 2.56 11.46 8.11
C VAL A 75 2.18 12.83 8.70
N ILE A 76 1.32 13.59 8.03
CA ILE A 76 0.83 14.88 8.52
C ILE A 76 0.09 14.70 9.86
N LEU A 77 -0.82 13.73 9.95
CA LEU A 77 -1.60 13.49 11.16
C LEU A 77 -0.73 13.09 12.35
N ILE A 78 0.30 12.27 12.12
CA ILE A 78 1.23 11.85 13.18
C ILE A 78 2.14 13.01 13.63
N THR A 79 2.53 13.90 12.72
CA THR A 79 3.48 14.99 13.02
C THR A 79 2.82 16.21 13.63
N ILE A 80 1.62 16.57 13.17
CA ILE A 80 0.92 17.81 13.53
C ILE A 80 -0.19 17.56 14.58
N GLY A 81 -0.64 16.31 14.75
CA GLY A 81 -1.77 15.97 15.62
C GLY A 81 -3.13 16.25 14.97
N ILE A 82 -4.19 15.63 15.48
CA ILE A 82 -5.51 15.58 14.81
C ILE A 82 -6.37 16.85 15.04
N ASP A 83 -6.05 17.66 16.05
CA ASP A 83 -6.89 18.79 16.52
C ASP A 83 -6.71 20.12 15.77
N ASN A 84 -5.93 20.17 14.69
CA ASN A 84 -5.70 21.39 13.94
C ASN A 84 -6.70 21.52 12.77
N GLU A 85 -7.19 22.72 12.46
CA GLU A 85 -8.08 22.95 11.30
C GLU A 85 -7.44 22.47 9.97
N VAL A 86 -6.10 22.49 9.92
CA VAL A 86 -5.28 22.04 8.79
C VAL A 86 -5.33 20.52 8.59
N THR A 87 -5.68 19.73 9.62
CA THR A 87 -5.69 18.25 9.55
C THR A 87 -7.04 17.66 9.14
N ALA A 88 -8.06 18.48 8.87
CA ALA A 88 -9.37 18.00 8.42
C ALA A 88 -9.29 17.18 7.12
N ILE A 89 -8.67 17.72 6.06
CA ILE A 89 -8.52 17.02 4.77
C ILE A 89 -7.69 15.73 4.91
N PRO A 90 -6.49 15.74 5.53
CA PRO A 90 -5.74 14.52 5.80
C PRO A 90 -6.54 13.46 6.56
N THR A 91 -7.36 13.87 7.53
CA THR A 91 -8.22 12.97 8.30
C THR A 91 -9.25 12.28 7.41
N TYR A 92 -9.93 13.02 6.53
CA TYR A 92 -10.88 12.42 5.60
C TYR A 92 -10.22 11.45 4.62
N ILE A 93 -9.03 11.78 4.10
CA ILE A 93 -8.27 10.91 3.21
C ILE A 93 -7.88 9.60 3.92
N ALA A 94 -7.32 9.71 5.13
CA ALA A 94 -6.92 8.56 5.93
C ALA A 94 -8.14 7.69 6.32
N MET A 95 -9.26 8.32 6.67
CA MET A 95 -10.50 7.62 7.00
C MET A 95 -11.09 6.89 5.79
N ALA A 96 -11.12 7.53 4.61
CA ALA A 96 -11.57 6.87 3.38
C ALA A 96 -10.66 5.68 3.02
N ALA A 97 -9.34 5.85 3.18
CA ALA A 97 -8.35 4.79 2.97
C ALA A 97 -8.59 3.57 3.85
N PHE A 98 -9.16 3.79 5.05
CA PHE A 98 -9.54 2.70 5.95
C PHE A 98 -10.35 1.61 5.25
N PHE A 99 -11.26 2.02 4.37
CA PHE A 99 -12.22 1.14 3.71
C PHE A 99 -11.67 0.52 2.42
N TYR A 100 -11.03 1.30 1.55
CA TYR A 100 -10.63 0.80 0.22
C TYR A 100 -9.22 0.19 0.20
N SER A 101 -8.32 0.61 1.08
CA SER A 101 -6.91 0.21 0.98
C SER A 101 -6.67 -1.29 1.16
N PRO A 102 -7.40 -2.04 2.02
CA PRO A 102 -7.17 -3.48 2.16
C PRO A 102 -7.49 -4.25 0.88
N PHE A 103 -8.57 -3.86 0.19
CA PHE A 103 -8.95 -4.41 -1.11
C PHE A 103 -7.91 -4.05 -2.18
N MET A 104 -7.48 -2.80 -2.19
CA MET A 104 -6.45 -2.32 -3.12
C MET A 104 -5.12 -3.03 -2.89
N ALA A 105 -4.75 -3.32 -1.64
CA ALA A 105 -3.54 -4.06 -1.30
C ALA A 105 -3.58 -5.51 -1.78
N LEU A 106 -4.74 -6.16 -1.71
CA LEU A 106 -4.97 -7.49 -2.29
C LEU A 106 -4.83 -7.46 -3.82
N LEU A 107 -5.47 -6.49 -4.48
CA LEU A 107 -5.38 -6.32 -5.94
C LEU A 107 -3.94 -6.10 -6.39
N TYR A 108 -3.17 -5.29 -5.65
CA TYR A 108 -1.75 -5.05 -5.94
C TYR A 108 -0.90 -6.33 -5.87
N ALA A 109 -1.15 -7.18 -4.87
CA ALA A 109 -0.47 -8.46 -4.73
C ALA A 109 -0.85 -9.45 -5.85
N LEU A 110 -2.14 -9.49 -6.23
CA LEU A 110 -2.63 -10.30 -7.35
C LEU A 110 -2.03 -9.85 -8.69
N GLU A 111 -1.93 -8.54 -8.90
CA GLU A 111 -1.31 -8.01 -10.11
C GLU A 111 0.19 -8.32 -10.16
N SER A 112 0.88 -8.23 -9.01
CA SER A 112 2.28 -8.63 -8.89
C SER A 112 2.48 -10.12 -9.21
N HIS A 113 1.55 -10.97 -8.78
CA HIS A 113 1.52 -12.38 -9.16
C HIS A 113 1.34 -12.57 -10.68
N ASN A 114 0.37 -11.89 -11.28
CA ASN A 114 0.09 -12.02 -12.72
C ASN A 114 1.26 -11.54 -13.58
N LEU A 115 1.90 -10.44 -13.19
CA LEU A 115 3.11 -9.96 -13.85
C LEU A 115 4.24 -10.98 -13.72
N TYR A 116 4.46 -11.57 -12.54
CA TYR A 116 5.44 -12.64 -12.35
C TYR A 116 5.16 -13.85 -13.26
N GLN A 117 3.90 -14.29 -13.36
CA GLN A 117 3.50 -15.40 -14.23
C GLN A 117 3.70 -15.09 -15.72
N SER A 118 3.42 -13.87 -16.17
CA SER A 118 3.62 -13.47 -17.58
C SER A 118 5.10 -13.51 -18.03
N LEU A 119 6.04 -13.56 -17.08
CA LEU A 119 7.46 -13.64 -17.35
C LEU A 119 8.00 -15.06 -17.28
N LYS A 120 7.20 -16.02 -16.82
CA LYS A 120 7.60 -17.43 -16.70
C LYS A 120 7.65 -18.07 -18.08
#